data_AF-A0A7R9LM05-F1
#
_entry.id   AF-A0A7R9LM05-F1
#
_cell.length_a   1.000
_cell.length_b   1.000
_cell.length_c   1.000
_cell.angle_alpha   90.00
_cell.angle_beta   90.00
_cell.angle_gamma   90.00
#
_symmetry.space_group_name_H-M   'P 1'
#
loop_
_entity.id
_entity.type
_entity.pdbx_description
1 polymer ?
#
loop_
_entity_poly.entity_id
_entity_poly.type
_entity_poly.pdbx_seq_one_letter_code
_entity_poly.pdbx_strand_id
1 'polypeptide(L)'
;MIHQQMYYYTLIHRKMNKSDKIRHKLLAIFAGPGWRPGGPRLGFMEEIPDAVDEDTPRLELPLWQVLYTSFTCIVTLIGFYLFANHSQVFAHD
;
A
#
# COMPACT_ATOMS: atom_id res chain seq x y z
N MET A 1 10.55 8.06 1.39
CA MET A 1 9.40 7.20 1.03
C MET A 1 9.32 6.88 -0.47
N ILE A 2 9.15 7.84 -1.38
CA ILE A 2 9.05 7.54 -2.84
C ILE A 2 10.30 6.85 -3.37
N HIS A 3 11.50 7.31 -3.01
CA HIS A 3 12.75 6.69 -3.49
C HIS A 3 12.88 5.21 -3.08
N GLN A 4 12.49 4.85 -1.85
CA GLN A 4 12.47 3.46 -1.40
C GLN A 4 11.40 2.63 -2.12
N GLN A 5 10.20 3.19 -2.33
CA GLN A 5 9.16 2.50 -3.10
C GLN A 5 9.57 2.28 -4.56
N MET A 6 10.23 3.26 -5.18
CA MET A 6 10.75 3.15 -6.55
C MET A 6 11.92 2.15 -6.63
N TYR A 7 12.82 2.15 -5.65
CA TYR A 7 13.89 1.16 -5.54
C TYR A 7 13.31 -0.26 -5.41
N TYR A 8 12.33 -0.45 -4.53
CA TYR A 8 11.63 -1.73 -4.39
C TYR A 8 10.92 -2.15 -5.68
N TYR A 9 10.23 -1.22 -6.34
CA TYR A 9 9.54 -1.50 -7.59
C TYR A 9 10.49 -1.93 -8.71
N THR A 10 11.64 -1.25 -8.84
CA THR A 10 12.64 -1.60 -9.86
C THR A 10 13.28 -2.98 -9.59
N LEU A 11 13.49 -3.35 -8.33
CA LEU A 11 13.95 -4.70 -7.96
C LEU A 11 12.95 -5.78 -8.37
N ILE A 12 11.67 -5.57 -8.06
CA ILE A 12 10.59 -6.50 -8.44
C ILE A 12 10.48 -6.60 -9.96
N HIS A 13 10.47 -5.46 -10.66
CA HIS A 13 10.35 -5.43 -12.11
C HIS A 13 11.51 -6.14 -12.81
N ARG A 14 12.74 -5.95 -12.33
CA ARG A 14 13.93 -6.66 -12.83
C ARG A 14 13.84 -8.17 -12.59
N LYS A 15 13.30 -8.59 -11.44
CA LYS A 15 13.12 -10.01 -11.08
C LYS A 15 12.00 -10.67 -11.90
N MET A 16 10.92 -9.94 -12.16
CA MET A 16 9.85 -10.37 -13.06
C MET A 16 10.38 -10.55 -14.49
N ASN A 17 11.22 -9.64 -14.99
CA ASN A 17 11.72 -9.72 -16.36
C ASN A 17 12.73 -10.87 -16.58
N LYS A 18 13.42 -11.31 -15.52
CA LYS A 18 14.30 -12.50 -15.56
C LYS A 18 13.53 -13.84 -15.50
N SER A 19 12.24 -13.82 -15.19
CA SER A 19 11.45 -15.04 -15.04
C SER A 19 10.72 -15.38 -16.35
N ASP A 20 11.12 -16.47 -17.01
CA ASP A 20 10.58 -16.90 -18.31
C ASP A 20 9.10 -17.33 -18.28
N LYS A 21 8.58 -17.73 -17.11
CA LYS A 21 7.20 -18.24 -16.99
C LYS A 21 6.27 -17.22 -16.35
N ILE A 22 5.14 -16.94 -17.00
CA ILE A 22 4.07 -16.05 -16.52
C ILE A 22 3.55 -16.48 -15.13
N ARG A 23 3.49 -17.79 -14.87
CA ARG A 23 3.10 -18.34 -13.56
C ARG A 23 4.04 -17.87 -12.43
N HIS A 24 5.34 -17.72 -12.70
CA HIS A 24 6.30 -17.21 -11.72
C HIS A 24 6.18 -15.70 -11.53
N LYS A 25 5.74 -14.94 -12.55
CA LYS A 25 5.46 -13.51 -12.43
C LYS A 25 4.26 -13.25 -11.52
N LEU A 26 3.17 -14.02 -11.68
CA LEU A 26 1.99 -13.92 -10.82
C LEU A 26 2.31 -14.34 -9.38
N LEU A 27 3.03 -15.46 -9.19
CA LEU A 27 3.45 -15.90 -7.86
C LEU A 27 4.34 -14.88 -7.16
N ALA A 28 5.21 -14.17 -7.87
CA ALA A 28 6.03 -13.11 -7.27
C ALA A 28 5.20 -11.92 -6.76
N ILE A 29 4.07 -11.61 -7.41
CA ILE A 29 3.14 -10.55 -6.95
C ILE A 29 2.38 -11.01 -5.69
N PHE A 30 1.88 -12.24 -5.68
CA PHE A 30 1.10 -12.77 -4.55
C PHE A 30 1.94 -13.19 -3.33
N ALA A 31 3.17 -13.68 -3.55
CA ALA A 31 4.07 -14.13 -2.50
C ALA A 31 5.02 -13.03 -2.00
N GLY A 32 5.10 -11.92 -2.71
CA GLY A 32 5.91 -10.77 -2.35
C GLY A 32 7.37 -10.84 -2.81
N PRO A 33 8.15 -9.78 -2.54
CA PRO A 33 9.45 -9.52 -3.15
C PRO A 33 10.55 -10.55 -2.81
N GLY A 34 10.44 -11.24 -1.67
CA GLY A 34 11.39 -12.27 -1.25
C GLY A 34 11.28 -13.58 -2.03
N TRP A 35 10.19 -13.81 -2.77
CA TRP A 35 9.92 -15.09 -3.40
C TRP A 35 10.81 -15.37 -4.64
N ARG A 36 11.27 -16.62 -4.81
CA ARG A 36 12.08 -17.08 -5.96
C ARG A 36 11.46 -18.35 -6.56
N PRO A 37 11.58 -18.60 -7.87
CA PRO A 37 11.12 -19.84 -8.49
C PRO A 37 11.89 -21.03 -7.89
N GLY A 38 11.17 -21.94 -7.25
CA GLY A 38 11.74 -23.09 -6.52
C GLY A 38 12.07 -22.82 -5.05
N GLY A 39 11.87 -21.59 -4.55
CA GLY A 39 12.09 -21.22 -3.15
C GLY A 39 10.81 -21.29 -2.28
N PRO A 40 10.96 -21.16 -0.95
CA PRO A 40 9.84 -21.13 -0.01
C PRO A 40 8.84 -20.01 -0.33
N ARG A 41 7.55 -20.23 0.00
CA ARG A 41 6.47 -19.23 -0.22
C ARG A 41 6.79 -17.87 0.42
N LEU A 42 7.51 -17.85 1.53
CA LEU A 42 7.90 -16.65 2.27
C LEU A 42 9.15 -15.95 1.73
N GLY A 43 9.78 -16.51 0.69
CA GLY A 43 11.07 -16.03 0.22
C GLY A 43 12.22 -16.34 1.17
N PHE A 44 13.43 -15.94 0.79
CA PHE A 44 14.58 -15.99 1.68
C PHE A 44 14.66 -14.67 2.44
N MET A 45 14.71 -14.73 3.77
CA MET A 45 14.80 -13.53 4.62
C MET A 45 16.06 -12.70 4.29
N GLU A 46 17.14 -13.35 3.85
CA GLU A 46 18.40 -12.73 3.41
C GLU A 46 18.25 -11.83 2.16
N GLU A 47 17.16 -11.98 1.40
CA GLU A 47 16.88 -11.14 0.22
C GLU A 47 15.91 -9.99 0.53
N ILE A 48 15.32 -9.98 1.73
CA ILE A 48 14.58 -8.84 2.22
C ILE A 48 15.65 -7.83 2.64
N PRO A 49 15.78 -6.66 1.99
CA PRO A 49 16.73 -5.68 2.45
C PRO A 49 16.36 -5.31 3.89
N ASP A 50 17.34 -5.34 4.78
CA ASP A 50 17.18 -4.90 6.16
C ASP A 50 16.48 -3.54 6.13
N ALA A 51 15.46 -3.38 6.98
CA ALA A 51 14.67 -2.16 7.03
C ALA A 51 15.64 -0.99 7.22
N VAL A 52 15.87 -0.25 6.13
CA VAL A 52 16.75 0.91 6.10
C VAL A 52 16.33 1.81 7.25
N ASP A 53 17.31 2.10 8.11
CA ASP A 53 17.27 2.75 9.41
C ASP A 53 16.03 3.61 9.72
N GLU A 54 15.58 3.52 10.98
CA GLU A 54 14.53 4.35 11.61
C GLU A 54 14.72 5.87 11.43
N ASP A 55 15.89 6.30 10.95
CA ASP A 55 16.23 7.70 10.62
C ASP A 55 15.66 8.17 9.26
N THR A 56 14.62 7.52 8.74
CA THR A 56 13.90 8.10 7.60
C THR A 56 13.19 9.36 8.09
N PRO A 57 13.56 10.58 7.62
CA PRO A 57 12.89 11.79 8.07
C PRO A 57 11.41 11.65 7.78
N ARG A 58 10.60 11.79 8.83
CA ARG A 58 9.15 11.77 8.78
C ARG A 58 8.75 12.78 7.71
N LEU A 59 8.33 12.31 6.53
CA LEU A 59 8.00 13.18 5.42
C LEU A 59 6.84 14.05 5.84
N GLU A 60 7.14 15.32 6.11
CA GLU A 60 6.14 16.31 6.43
C GLU A 60 5.21 16.41 5.21
N LEU A 61 3.95 16.03 5.41
CA LEU A 61 2.94 16.10 4.37
C LEU A 61 2.80 17.57 3.95
N PRO A 62 2.85 17.89 2.65
CA PRO A 62 2.62 19.26 2.20
C PRO A 62 1.22 19.71 2.62
N LEU A 63 1.10 20.97 3.03
CA LEU A 63 -0.15 21.54 3.59
C LEU A 63 -1.39 21.27 2.73
N TRP A 64 -1.26 21.31 1.41
CA TRP A 64 -2.36 20.96 0.49
C TRP A 64 -2.90 19.54 0.70
N GLN A 65 -2.05 18.55 0.93
CA GLN A 65 -2.50 17.16 1.16
C GLN A 65 -3.23 17.05 2.50
N VAL A 66 -2.74 17.73 3.53
CA VAL A 66 -3.41 17.79 4.85
C VAL A 66 -4.79 18.42 4.72
N LEU A 67 -4.89 19.53 3.97
CA LEU A 67 -6.17 20.21 3.72
C LEU A 67 -7.14 19.35 2.91
N TYR A 68 -6.66 18.71 1.85
CA TYR A 68 -7.47 17.81 1.03
C TYR A 68 -8.03 16.65 1.86
N THR A 69 -7.17 15.95 2.61
CA THR A 69 -7.60 14.85 3.48
C THR A 69 -8.58 15.32 4.55
N SER A 70 -8.32 16.48 5.18
CA SER A 70 -9.23 17.05 6.17
C SER A 70 -10.60 17.37 5.59
N PHE A 71 -10.64 17.98 4.40
CA PHE A 71 -11.88 18.29 3.70
C PHE A 71 -12.67 17.03 3.37
N THR A 72 -12.02 16.00 2.81
CA THR A 72 -12.68 14.73 2.49
C THR A 72 -13.24 14.04 3.74
N CYS A 73 -12.51 14.08 4.86
CA CYS A 73 -13.00 13.56 6.14
C CYS A 73 -14.26 14.31 6.62
N ILE A 74 -14.25 15.64 6.57
CA ILE A 74 -15.40 16.46 6.98
C ILE A 74 -16.63 16.17 6.10
N VAL A 75 -16.46 16.14 4.77
CA VAL A 75 -17.56 15.85 3.84
C VAL A 75 -18.14 14.46 4.10
N THR A 76 -17.29 13.46 4.35
CA THR A 76 -17.72 12.09 4.67
C THR A 76 -18.52 12.04 5.98
N LEU A 77 -18.07 12.75 7.01
CA LEU A 77 -18.76 12.81 8.30
C LEU A 77 -20.11 13.53 8.19
N ILE A 78 -20.20 14.63 7.44
CA ILE A 78 -21.46 15.34 7.20
C ILE A 78 -22.43 14.45 6.42
N GLY A 79 -21.95 13.80 5.35
CA GLY A 79 -22.76 12.85 4.57
C GLY A 79 -23.29 11.73 5.45
N PHE A 80 -22.45 11.17 6.32
CA PHE A 80 -22.85 10.14 7.27
C PHE A 80 -23.87 10.66 8.30
N TYR A 81 -23.69 11.86 8.84
CA TYR A 81 -24.63 12.47 9.79
C TYR A 81 -26.02 12.68 9.16
N LEU A 82 -26.07 13.22 7.94
CA LEU A 82 -27.33 13.41 7.20
C LEU A 82 -27.99 12.07 6.88
N PHE A 83 -27.21 11.08 6.44
CA PHE A 83 -27.71 9.74 6.18
C PHE A 83 -28.27 9.08 7.44
N ALA A 84 -27.53 9.15 8.56
CA ALA A 84 -27.96 8.62 9.84
C ALA A 84 -29.25 9.31 10.31
N ASN A 85 -29.31 10.64 10.27
CA ASN A 85 -30.52 11.39 10.65
C ASN A 85 -31.73 11.01 9.80
N HIS A 86 -31.55 10.87 8.48
CA HIS A 86 -32.60 10.40 7.58
C HIS A 86 -33.02 8.96 7.93
N SER A 87 -32.09 8.06 8.22
CA SER A 87 -32.40 6.66 8.60
C SER A 87 -33.14 6.52 9.94
N GLN A 88 -32.90 7.41 10.91
CA GLN A 88 -33.60 7.39 12.20
C GLN A 88 -35.06 7.82 12.05
N VAL A 89 -35.37 8.73 11.12
CA VAL A 89 -36.75 9.16 10.84
C VAL A 89 -37.61 7.99 10.35
N PHE A 90 -37.10 7.14 9.44
CA PHE A 90 -37.84 5.95 8.99
C PHE A 90 -37.90 4.80 10.01
N ALA A 91 -37.12 4.85 11.09
CA ALA A 91 -37.16 3.82 12.14
C ALA A 91 -38.26 4.08 13.19
N HIS A 92 -38.91 5.25 13.15
CA HIS A 92 -39.94 5.68 14.08
C HIS A 92 -41.35 5.75 13.49
N ASP A 93 -41.53 5.40 12.20
CA ASP A 93 -42.82 5.17 11.53
C ASP A 93 -43.11 3.66 11.41
#